data_AF-A0A059WLH5-F1
#
_entry.id   AF-A0A059WLH5-F1
#
_cell.length_a   1.000
_cell.length_b   1.000
_cell.length_c   1.000
_cell.angle_alpha   90.00
_cell.angle_beta   90.00
_cell.angle_gamma   90.00
#
_symmetry.space_group_name_H-M   'P 1'
#
loop_
_entity.id
_entity.type
_entity.pdbx_description
1 polymer ?
#
loop_
_entity_poly.entity_id
_entity_poly.type
_entity_poly.pdbx_seq_one_letter_code
_entity_poly.pdbx_strand_id
1 'polypeptide(L)'
;MAKLTPDEQKKQILYRDARVTGEYDSIWQSTGKCVFCDLNEKYIFFEENGVVMTISLYAYIDGHFMIVPRRHITSIKELSQLEWETVRKFTYLAKKLIKDIHGTKGMQFIQKDGLGAQSTVGHIHFHCVPFDKPDLSVWNYRQLKHTPLENVALYKQARKKIINYDVKFQKKYTNTSSLPVVCDVLILKGNELLLQERADEFKFIPDYWDIPGGVVDDYSASFEQELVREIKEETGAIVNPEQLELYASRIGSTTSAQKSSHLNATYPVTNNFVWNTYVLRDFNPKAKLKAGDDSKALHWVKLADAHKQPLSPGLLATVKQFQRDEASRG
;
A
#
# COMPACT_ATOMS: atom_id res chain seq x y z
N MET A 1 -9.17 -19.07 -22.32
CA MET A 1 -8.02 -18.40 -22.97
C MET A 1 -8.23 -18.48 -24.47
N ALA A 2 -7.95 -17.41 -25.22
CA ALA A 2 -7.91 -17.50 -26.68
C ALA A 2 -6.89 -18.58 -27.11
N LYS A 3 -7.20 -19.37 -28.14
CA LYS A 3 -6.24 -20.36 -28.65
C LYS A 3 -5.01 -19.63 -29.18
N LEU A 4 -3.82 -20.00 -28.69
CA LEU A 4 -2.56 -19.45 -29.18
C LEU A 4 -2.38 -19.78 -30.66
N THR A 5 -1.78 -18.86 -31.42
CA THR A 5 -1.38 -19.13 -32.80
C THR A 5 -0.33 -20.26 -32.84
N PRO A 6 -0.21 -21.00 -33.94
CA PRO A 6 0.81 -22.05 -34.07
C PRO A 6 2.24 -21.55 -33.78
N ASP A 7 2.57 -20.33 -34.25
CA ASP A 7 3.88 -19.72 -34.02
C ASP A 7 4.12 -19.41 -32.53
N GLU A 8 3.10 -18.89 -31.84
CA GLU A 8 3.21 -18.62 -30.41
C GLU A 8 3.32 -19.92 -29.61
N GLN A 9 2.62 -20.99 -29.99
CA GLN A 9 2.77 -22.30 -29.36
C GLN A 9 4.20 -22.83 -29.51
N LYS A 10 4.77 -22.76 -30.72
CA LYS A 10 6.16 -23.17 -30.98
C LYS A 10 7.14 -22.36 -30.15
N LYS A 11 6.92 -21.04 -30.02
CA LYS A 11 7.72 -20.14 -29.19
C LYS A 11 7.64 -20.48 -27.70
N GLN A 12 6.46 -20.82 -27.20
CA GLN A 12 6.27 -21.25 -25.80
C GLN A 12 7.01 -22.57 -25.49
N ILE A 13 7.01 -23.51 -26.44
CA ILE A 13 7.77 -24.76 -26.34
C ILE A 13 9.28 -24.48 -26.35
N LEU A 14 9.75 -23.62 -27.26
CA LEU A 14 11.15 -23.19 -27.31
C LEU A 14 11.61 -22.62 -25.97
N TYR A 15 10.84 -21.72 -25.36
CA TYR A 15 11.17 -21.13 -24.07
C TYR A 15 11.27 -22.16 -22.94
N ARG A 16 10.36 -23.14 -22.93
CA ARG A 16 10.36 -24.24 -21.96
C ARG A 16 11.62 -25.10 -22.08
N ASP A 17 12.05 -25.38 -23.30
CA ASP A 17 13.09 -26.37 -23.58
C ASP A 17 14.50 -25.75 -23.79
N ALA A 18 14.61 -24.42 -23.91
CA ALA A 18 15.83 -23.69 -24.25
C ALA A 18 17.08 -24.07 -23.44
N ARG A 19 16.91 -24.44 -22.15
CA ARG A 19 18.03 -24.83 -21.29
C ARG A 19 18.54 -26.23 -21.62
N VAL A 20 17.66 -27.17 -21.99
CA VAL A 20 18.08 -28.54 -22.33
C VAL A 20 18.54 -28.68 -23.78
N THR A 21 18.05 -27.81 -24.68
CA THR A 21 18.43 -27.78 -26.09
C THR A 21 19.72 -27.01 -26.37
N GLY A 22 20.26 -26.29 -25.37
CA GLY A 22 21.44 -25.41 -25.53
C GLY A 22 21.13 -24.09 -26.25
N GLU A 23 19.89 -23.86 -26.68
CA GLU A 23 19.49 -22.64 -27.36
C GLU A 23 19.54 -21.42 -26.44
N TYR A 24 19.50 -21.61 -25.11
CA TYR A 24 19.64 -20.52 -24.13
C TYR A 24 20.93 -19.71 -24.30
N ASP A 25 22.06 -20.36 -24.57
CA ASP A 25 23.35 -19.67 -24.71
C ASP A 25 23.42 -18.80 -25.97
N SER A 26 22.57 -19.11 -26.96
CA SER A 26 22.43 -18.34 -28.21
C SER A 26 21.45 -17.15 -28.11
N ILE A 27 20.73 -17.01 -26.99
CA ILE A 27 19.68 -15.97 -26.79
C ILE A 27 20.25 -14.61 -26.34
N TRP A 28 21.56 -14.42 -26.46
CA TRP A 28 22.18 -13.12 -26.21
C TRP A 28 22.09 -12.20 -27.42
N GLN A 29 21.06 -11.35 -27.46
CA GLN A 29 21.11 -10.11 -28.22
C GLN A 29 20.51 -8.96 -27.41
N SER A 30 21.39 -8.03 -27.02
CA SER A 30 21.04 -6.69 -26.56
C SER A 30 20.46 -5.90 -27.73
N THR A 31 19.14 -5.80 -27.84
CA THR A 31 18.49 -4.88 -28.78
C THR A 31 18.62 -3.40 -28.37
N GLY A 32 19.65 -3.04 -27.58
CA GLY A 32 19.79 -1.73 -26.95
C GLY A 32 18.63 -1.32 -26.03
N LYS A 33 17.66 -2.21 -25.80
CA LYS A 33 16.42 -1.96 -25.06
C LYS A 33 16.30 -2.94 -23.89
N CYS A 34 15.79 -2.45 -22.77
CA CYS A 34 15.58 -3.26 -21.58
C CYS A 34 14.37 -4.18 -21.76
N VAL A 35 14.58 -5.50 -21.60
CA VAL A 35 13.52 -6.52 -21.70
C VAL A 35 12.42 -6.40 -20.64
N PHE A 36 12.70 -5.72 -19.52
CA PHE A 36 11.73 -5.50 -18.44
C PHE A 36 10.97 -4.17 -18.58
N CYS A 37 11.50 -3.20 -19.31
CA CYS A 37 10.74 -1.99 -19.66
C CYS A 37 9.60 -2.32 -20.64
N ASP A 38 9.88 -3.20 -21.61
CA ASP A 38 8.91 -3.69 -22.59
C ASP A 38 8.30 -5.04 -22.17
N LEU A 39 8.13 -5.26 -20.86
CA LEU A 39 7.62 -6.52 -20.34
C LEU A 39 6.19 -6.76 -20.85
N ASN A 40 5.97 -7.93 -21.45
CA ASN A 40 4.66 -8.26 -22.01
C ASN A 40 3.66 -8.68 -20.92
N GLU A 41 2.53 -7.97 -20.85
CA GLU A 41 1.40 -8.20 -19.92
C GLU A 41 0.91 -9.66 -19.85
N LYS A 42 1.08 -10.43 -20.94
CA LYS A 42 0.65 -11.84 -20.94
C LYS A 42 1.44 -12.72 -19.96
N TYR A 43 2.63 -12.31 -19.55
CA TYR A 43 3.47 -13.04 -18.59
C TYR A 43 3.33 -12.57 -17.14
N ILE A 44 2.70 -11.41 -16.93
CA ILE A 44 2.39 -10.88 -15.61
C ILE A 44 1.14 -11.57 -15.06
N PHE A 45 1.22 -12.01 -13.80
CA PHE A 45 0.08 -12.61 -13.10
C PHE A 45 -0.37 -11.84 -11.87
N PHE A 46 0.46 -10.93 -11.36
CA PHE A 46 0.09 -10.05 -10.25
C PHE A 46 0.91 -8.76 -10.31
N GLU A 47 0.33 -7.63 -9.90
CA GLU A 47 0.97 -6.32 -9.88
C GLU A 47 0.37 -5.47 -8.76
N GLU A 48 1.22 -4.68 -8.11
CA GLU A 48 0.86 -3.72 -7.08
C GLU A 48 1.96 -2.67 -6.92
N ASN A 49 1.60 -1.40 -6.66
CA ASN A 49 2.55 -0.31 -6.39
C ASN A 49 3.69 -0.18 -7.41
N GLY A 50 3.41 -0.45 -8.69
CA GLY A 50 4.41 -0.42 -9.76
C GLY A 50 5.43 -1.55 -9.71
N VAL A 51 5.16 -2.63 -8.96
CA VAL A 51 5.97 -3.86 -8.92
C VAL A 51 5.13 -5.03 -9.43
N VAL A 52 5.71 -5.84 -10.33
CA VAL A 52 5.02 -6.98 -10.96
C VAL A 52 5.60 -8.32 -10.52
N MET A 53 4.75 -9.35 -10.48
CA MET A 53 5.16 -10.76 -10.48
C MET A 53 4.93 -11.33 -11.89
N THR A 54 6.02 -11.76 -12.53
CA THR A 54 6.02 -12.20 -13.94
C THR A 54 6.77 -13.51 -14.10
N ILE A 55 6.29 -14.41 -14.96
CA ILE A 55 6.95 -15.70 -15.21
C ILE A 55 8.33 -15.51 -15.83
N SER A 56 9.30 -16.30 -15.39
CA SER A 56 10.61 -16.39 -16.05
C SER A 56 10.47 -17.19 -17.33
N LEU A 57 10.75 -16.57 -18.48
CA LEU A 57 10.65 -17.24 -19.78
C LEU A 57 11.64 -18.41 -19.89
N TYR A 58 12.81 -18.28 -19.26
CA TYR A 58 13.87 -19.28 -19.23
C TYR A 58 14.06 -19.84 -17.82
N ALA A 59 12.98 -20.45 -17.32
CA ALA A 59 12.89 -20.98 -15.97
C ALA A 59 13.95 -22.06 -15.67
N TYR A 60 14.35 -22.18 -14.40
CA TYR A 60 15.25 -23.25 -13.94
C TYR A 60 14.47 -24.51 -13.53
N ILE A 61 13.23 -24.32 -13.09
CA ILE A 61 12.28 -25.33 -12.63
C ILE A 61 10.86 -24.77 -12.82
N ASP A 62 9.87 -25.66 -12.97
CA ASP A 62 8.46 -25.29 -12.97
C ASP A 62 8.09 -24.43 -11.75
N GLY A 63 7.39 -23.32 -12.00
CA GLY A 63 7.04 -22.34 -10.96
C GLY A 63 8.09 -21.25 -10.71
N HIS A 64 9.16 -21.17 -11.49
CA HIS A 64 10.09 -20.04 -11.43
C HIS A 64 9.46 -18.77 -12.02
N PHE A 65 9.37 -17.72 -11.22
CA PHE A 65 8.97 -16.38 -11.65
C PHE A 65 9.85 -15.30 -10.99
N MET A 66 9.65 -14.05 -11.39
CA MET A 66 10.43 -12.90 -10.95
C MET A 66 9.51 -11.82 -10.38
N ILE A 67 10.05 -11.05 -9.43
CA ILE A 67 9.47 -9.80 -8.93
C ILE A 67 10.27 -8.66 -9.57
N VAL A 68 9.60 -7.73 -10.24
CA VAL A 68 10.26 -6.69 -11.06
C VAL A 68 9.54 -5.35 -10.89
N PRO A 69 10.21 -4.25 -10.49
CA PRO A 69 9.61 -2.92 -10.56
C PRO A 69 9.44 -2.49 -12.02
N ARG A 70 8.34 -1.80 -12.34
CA ARG A 70 8.10 -1.19 -13.66
C ARG A 70 9.15 -0.13 -13.97
N ARG A 71 9.55 0.64 -12.95
CA ARG A 71 10.58 1.67 -13.08
C ARG A 71 11.92 1.03 -13.42
N HIS A 72 12.58 1.58 -14.43
CA HIS A 72 13.91 1.14 -14.81
C HIS A 72 14.93 1.61 -13.76
N ILE A 73 15.35 0.68 -12.91
CA ILE A 73 16.41 0.89 -11.92
C ILE A 73 17.39 -0.27 -11.95
N THR A 74 18.64 0.00 -11.64
CA THR A 74 19.73 -0.96 -11.80
C THR A 74 20.21 -1.52 -10.46
N SER A 75 20.04 -0.77 -9.38
CA SER A 75 20.48 -1.13 -8.04
C SER A 75 19.33 -1.18 -7.04
N ILE A 76 19.46 -2.05 -6.04
CA ILE A 76 18.55 -2.13 -4.89
C ILE A 76 18.42 -0.78 -4.18
N LYS A 77 19.50 0.01 -4.15
CA LYS A 77 19.57 1.31 -3.46
C LYS A 77 18.61 2.35 -4.06
N GLU A 78 18.17 2.14 -5.28
CA GLU A 78 17.31 3.06 -6.00
C GLU A 78 15.83 2.80 -5.73
N LEU A 79 15.46 1.69 -5.08
CA LEU A 79 14.07 1.36 -4.74
C LEU A 79 13.51 2.39 -3.76
N SER A 80 12.33 2.91 -4.08
CA SER A 80 11.55 3.67 -3.12
C SER A 80 11.12 2.77 -1.94
N GLN A 81 10.79 3.39 -0.81
CA GLN A 81 10.24 2.70 0.35
C GLN A 81 9.05 1.79 -0.03
N LEU A 82 8.12 2.33 -0.83
CA LEU A 82 6.92 1.62 -1.27
C LEU A 82 7.23 0.42 -2.18
N GLU A 83 8.15 0.58 -3.13
CA GLU A 83 8.59 -0.54 -3.98
C GLU A 83 9.29 -1.63 -3.14
N TRP A 84 10.12 -1.23 -2.17
CA TRP A 84 10.83 -2.17 -1.30
C TRP A 84 9.90 -2.97 -0.40
N GLU A 85 8.92 -2.32 0.21
CA GLU A 85 7.87 -2.97 0.98
C GLU A 85 7.03 -3.93 0.11
N THR A 86 6.75 -3.53 -1.13
CA THR A 86 6.02 -4.36 -2.08
C THR A 86 6.83 -5.58 -2.49
N VAL A 87 8.14 -5.45 -2.75
CA VAL A 87 9.04 -6.59 -3.00
C VAL A 87 9.04 -7.55 -1.81
N ARG A 88 9.19 -7.04 -0.58
CA ARG A 88 9.11 -7.85 0.65
C ARG A 88 7.79 -8.63 0.73
N LYS A 89 6.68 -7.96 0.45
CA LYS A 89 5.36 -8.57 0.42
C LYS A 89 5.29 -9.67 -0.63
N PHE A 90 5.69 -9.37 -1.86
CA PHE A 90 5.65 -10.32 -2.97
C PHE A 90 6.53 -11.54 -2.70
N THR A 91 7.67 -11.38 -2.01
CA THR A 91 8.50 -12.51 -1.56
C THR A 91 7.76 -13.42 -0.57
N TYR A 92 6.96 -12.85 0.34
CA TYR A 92 6.10 -13.64 1.23
C TYR A 92 5.02 -14.42 0.45
N LEU A 93 4.32 -13.74 -0.46
CA LEU A 93 3.31 -14.38 -1.32
C LEU A 93 3.94 -15.47 -2.18
N ALA A 94 5.08 -15.19 -2.79
CA ALA A 94 5.85 -16.09 -3.63
C ALA A 94 6.10 -17.43 -2.95
N LYS A 95 6.61 -17.38 -1.71
CA LYS A 95 6.88 -18.57 -0.92
C LYS A 95 5.64 -19.45 -0.71
N LYS A 96 4.50 -18.81 -0.46
CA LYS A 96 3.23 -19.51 -0.23
C LYS A 96 2.68 -20.10 -1.53
N LEU A 97 2.68 -19.32 -2.60
CA LEU A 97 2.17 -19.73 -3.92
C LEU A 97 2.96 -20.91 -4.48
N ILE A 98 4.30 -20.88 -4.41
CA ILE A 98 5.15 -21.99 -4.87
C ILE A 98 4.80 -23.28 -4.15
N LYS A 99 4.67 -23.25 -2.82
CA LYS A 99 4.26 -24.41 -2.03
C LYS A 99 2.89 -24.94 -2.48
N ASP A 100 1.94 -24.04 -2.65
CA ASP A 100 0.53 -24.38 -2.85
C ASP A 100 0.16 -24.80 -4.28
N ILE A 101 0.97 -24.43 -5.27
CA ILE A 101 0.76 -24.73 -6.69
C ILE A 101 1.69 -25.86 -7.15
N HIS A 102 2.95 -25.84 -6.71
CA HIS A 102 3.98 -26.78 -7.17
C HIS A 102 4.38 -27.82 -6.11
N GLY A 103 3.82 -27.74 -4.89
CA GLY A 103 4.16 -28.68 -3.80
C GLY A 103 5.55 -28.47 -3.19
N THR A 104 6.30 -27.46 -3.64
CA THR A 104 7.70 -27.25 -3.26
C THR A 104 7.80 -26.40 -1.99
N LYS A 105 8.37 -26.97 -0.93
CA LYS A 105 8.55 -26.24 0.35
C LYS A 105 9.74 -25.30 0.32
N GLY A 106 10.79 -25.56 -0.46
CA GLY A 106 11.97 -24.71 -0.62
C GLY A 106 11.76 -23.61 -1.66
N MET A 107 12.45 -22.50 -1.50
CA MET A 107 12.48 -21.41 -2.49
C MET A 107 13.83 -20.70 -2.34
N GLN A 108 14.55 -20.53 -3.45
CA GLN A 108 15.66 -19.59 -3.54
C GLN A 108 15.10 -18.23 -3.95
N PHE A 109 15.46 -17.20 -3.20
CA PHE A 109 15.21 -15.81 -3.54
C PHE A 109 16.53 -15.20 -3.97
N ILE A 110 16.69 -14.89 -5.25
CA ILE A 110 17.98 -14.53 -5.84
C ILE A 110 17.86 -13.16 -6.50
N GLN A 111 18.72 -12.24 -6.08
CA GLN A 111 18.99 -10.99 -6.79
C GLN A 111 20.47 -10.97 -7.15
N LYS A 112 20.78 -10.55 -8.38
CA LYS A 112 22.14 -10.43 -8.89
C LYS A 112 22.38 -8.96 -9.24
N ASP A 113 23.36 -8.33 -8.59
CA ASP A 113 23.76 -6.94 -8.85
C ASP A 113 25.17 -6.89 -9.46
N GLY A 114 25.30 -6.28 -10.64
CA GLY A 114 26.54 -6.18 -11.39
C GLY A 114 26.89 -7.38 -12.27
N LEU A 115 27.74 -7.13 -13.27
CA LEU A 115 28.19 -8.15 -14.24
C LEU A 115 28.92 -9.31 -13.57
N GLY A 116 29.78 -9.01 -12.58
CA GLY A 116 30.52 -10.03 -11.82
C GLY A 116 29.62 -10.98 -11.00
N ALA A 117 28.40 -10.54 -10.67
CA ALA A 117 27.39 -11.39 -10.03
C ALA A 117 26.52 -12.16 -11.03
N GLN A 118 26.88 -12.15 -12.32
CA GLN A 118 26.13 -12.77 -13.42
C GLN A 118 24.75 -12.14 -13.65
N SER A 119 24.60 -10.84 -13.37
CA SER A 119 23.41 -10.10 -13.77
C SER A 119 23.47 -9.83 -15.27
N THR A 120 22.55 -10.41 -16.03
CA THR A 120 22.53 -10.34 -17.49
C THR A 120 21.68 -9.20 -18.02
N VAL A 121 20.88 -8.57 -17.16
CA VAL A 121 19.96 -7.48 -17.50
C VAL A 121 20.16 -6.33 -16.53
N GLY A 122 20.46 -5.14 -17.06
CA GLY A 122 20.59 -3.89 -16.31
C GLY A 122 19.24 -3.31 -15.88
N HIS A 123 18.40 -4.12 -15.23
CA HIS A 123 17.15 -3.69 -14.60
C HIS A 123 16.86 -4.68 -13.49
N ILE A 124 16.68 -4.19 -12.28
CA ILE A 124 16.55 -5.03 -11.10
C ILE A 124 15.38 -6.01 -11.21
N HIS A 125 15.64 -7.25 -10.82
CA HIS A 125 14.63 -8.29 -10.75
C HIS A 125 15.04 -9.29 -9.67
N PHE A 126 14.05 -9.85 -8.99
CA PHE A 126 14.26 -10.82 -7.92
C PHE A 126 13.66 -12.15 -8.35
N HIS A 127 14.50 -13.16 -8.52
CA HIS A 127 14.06 -14.51 -8.85
C HIS A 127 13.45 -15.19 -7.64
N CYS A 128 12.25 -15.75 -7.83
CA CYS A 128 11.60 -16.67 -6.90
C CYS A 128 11.67 -18.06 -7.52
N VAL A 129 12.71 -18.82 -7.21
CA VAL A 129 12.97 -20.14 -7.79
C VAL A 129 12.51 -21.21 -6.80
N PRO A 130 11.52 -22.06 -7.14
CA PRO A 130 11.21 -23.25 -6.35
C PRO A 130 12.48 -24.09 -6.13
N PHE A 131 12.64 -24.64 -4.92
CA PHE A 131 13.82 -25.43 -4.59
C PHE A 131 13.41 -26.75 -3.94
N ASP A 132 13.53 -27.84 -4.69
CA ASP A 132 13.12 -29.20 -4.30
C ASP A 132 14.31 -30.12 -3.98
N LYS A 133 15.46 -29.95 -4.65
CA LYS A 133 16.68 -30.73 -4.43
C LYS A 133 17.97 -29.92 -4.75
N PRO A 134 19.14 -30.34 -4.21
CA PRO A 134 20.41 -29.59 -4.31
C PRO A 134 21.01 -29.41 -5.70
N ASP A 135 20.57 -30.18 -6.71
CA ASP A 135 21.09 -30.10 -8.09
C ASP A 135 20.83 -28.73 -8.75
N LEU A 136 19.86 -27.96 -8.27
CA LEU A 136 19.66 -26.57 -8.71
C LEU A 136 20.79 -25.63 -8.31
N SER A 137 21.48 -25.90 -7.19
CA SER A 137 22.61 -25.08 -6.74
C SER A 137 23.84 -25.23 -7.62
N VAL A 138 23.92 -26.31 -8.41
CA VAL A 138 24.97 -26.54 -9.42
C VAL A 138 24.46 -26.32 -10.84
N TRP A 139 23.27 -25.71 -10.99
CA TRP A 139 22.67 -25.31 -12.26
C TRP A 139 22.41 -26.45 -13.25
N ASN A 140 22.14 -27.66 -12.77
CA ASN A 140 21.73 -28.76 -13.63
C ASN A 140 20.40 -28.43 -14.34
N TYR A 141 20.41 -28.45 -15.67
CA TYR A 141 19.21 -28.19 -16.47
C TYR A 141 18.19 -29.30 -16.29
N ARG A 142 16.91 -28.92 -16.31
CA ARG A 142 15.79 -29.82 -16.12
C ARG A 142 14.79 -29.66 -17.26
N GLN A 143 14.20 -30.78 -17.65
CA GLN A 143 13.04 -30.75 -18.52
C GLN A 143 11.85 -30.18 -17.74
N LEU A 144 11.31 -29.06 -18.21
CA LEU A 144 10.16 -28.42 -17.59
C LEU A 144 8.86 -29.03 -18.09
N LYS A 145 7.84 -29.09 -17.23
CA LYS A 145 6.51 -29.60 -17.56
C LYS A 145 5.65 -28.55 -18.26
N HIS A 146 5.73 -27.30 -17.80
CA HIS A 146 4.84 -26.22 -18.22
C HIS A 146 5.59 -25.18 -19.05
N THR A 147 4.98 -24.75 -20.15
CA THR A 147 5.40 -23.56 -20.88
C THR A 147 5.21 -22.30 -20.02
N PRO A 148 5.86 -21.16 -20.38
CA PRO A 148 5.67 -19.91 -19.65
C PRO A 148 4.20 -19.50 -19.50
N LEU A 149 3.41 -19.54 -20.58
CA LEU A 149 1.99 -19.18 -20.50
C LEU A 149 1.13 -20.16 -19.69
N GLU A 150 1.47 -21.44 -19.67
CA GLU A 150 0.80 -22.41 -18.79
C GLU A 150 1.13 -22.13 -17.32
N ASN A 151 2.38 -21.78 -17.01
CA ASN A 151 2.75 -21.34 -15.65
C ASN A 151 1.98 -20.09 -15.24
N VAL A 152 1.86 -19.07 -16.13
CA VAL A 152 1.02 -17.88 -15.86
C VAL A 152 -0.41 -18.30 -15.53
N ALA A 153 -0.98 -19.24 -16.28
CA ALA A 153 -2.35 -19.72 -16.06
C ALA A 153 -2.51 -20.33 -14.66
N LEU A 154 -1.54 -21.14 -14.20
CA LEU A 154 -1.56 -21.74 -12.86
C LEU A 154 -1.61 -20.67 -11.76
N TYR A 155 -0.76 -19.64 -11.84
CA TYR A 155 -0.77 -18.55 -10.86
C TYR A 155 -2.03 -17.68 -10.95
N LYS A 156 -2.53 -17.39 -12.16
CA LYS A 156 -3.80 -16.65 -12.32
C LYS A 156 -4.99 -17.43 -11.76
N GLN A 157 -5.02 -18.76 -11.92
CA GLN A 157 -6.05 -19.61 -11.31
C GLN A 157 -5.99 -19.59 -9.77
N ALA A 158 -4.81 -19.36 -9.19
CA ALA A 158 -4.61 -19.23 -7.76
C ALA A 158 -4.98 -17.85 -7.18
N ARG A 159 -5.70 -16.98 -7.92
CA ARG A 159 -6.11 -15.63 -7.49
C ARG A 159 -6.72 -15.56 -6.08
N LYS A 160 -7.58 -16.51 -5.71
CA LYS A 160 -8.15 -16.57 -4.34
C LYS A 160 -7.09 -16.77 -3.26
N LYS A 161 -6.04 -17.55 -3.56
CA LYS A 161 -4.90 -17.76 -2.66
C LYS A 161 -4.05 -16.49 -2.53
N ILE A 162 -3.81 -15.79 -3.64
CA ILE A 162 -3.09 -14.50 -3.65
C ILE A 162 -3.78 -13.51 -2.70
N ILE A 163 -5.10 -13.30 -2.84
CA ILE A 163 -5.88 -12.42 -1.96
C ILE A 163 -5.75 -12.84 -0.49
N ASN A 164 -5.92 -14.14 -0.19
CA ASN A 164 -5.81 -14.64 1.18
C ASN A 164 -4.41 -14.40 1.78
N TYR A 165 -3.35 -14.59 0.99
CA TYR A 165 -1.99 -14.36 1.46
C TYR A 165 -1.65 -12.89 1.60
N ASP A 166 -2.22 -12.01 0.78
CA ASP A 166 -2.11 -10.56 0.95
C ASP A 166 -2.73 -10.13 2.28
N VAL A 167 -3.97 -10.53 2.56
CA VAL A 167 -4.63 -10.25 3.85
C VAL A 167 -3.83 -10.81 5.03
N LYS A 168 -3.29 -12.04 4.92
CA LYS A 168 -2.44 -12.63 5.95
C LYS A 168 -1.11 -11.90 6.12
N PHE A 169 -0.53 -11.38 5.04
CA PHE A 169 0.69 -10.58 5.09
C PHE A 169 0.41 -9.29 5.85
N GLN A 170 -0.64 -8.56 5.48
CA GLN A 170 -1.05 -7.33 6.16
C GLN A 170 -1.29 -7.62 7.65
N LYS A 171 -2.16 -8.57 7.99
CA LYS A 171 -2.41 -8.94 9.40
C LYS A 171 -1.13 -9.29 10.18
N LYS A 172 -0.13 -9.87 9.54
CA LYS A 172 1.13 -10.29 10.18
C LYS A 172 2.16 -9.16 10.29
N TYR A 173 2.24 -8.28 9.30
CA TYR A 173 3.35 -7.34 9.12
C TYR A 173 2.95 -5.87 9.05
N THR A 174 1.66 -5.55 8.99
CA THR A 174 1.15 -4.25 9.43
C THR A 174 1.47 -4.16 10.90
N ASN A 175 2.60 -3.53 11.19
CA ASN A 175 3.18 -3.45 12.50
C ASN A 175 2.24 -2.57 13.35
N THR A 176 1.65 -3.15 14.40
CA THR A 176 0.97 -2.42 15.48
C THR A 176 1.92 -1.52 16.29
N SER A 177 3.20 -1.41 15.91
CA SER A 177 4.25 -0.69 16.66
C SER A 177 4.37 0.79 16.31
N SER A 178 3.78 1.26 15.21
CA SER A 178 3.64 2.68 14.90
C SER A 178 2.21 2.92 14.44
N LEU A 179 1.33 3.10 15.41
CA LEU A 179 -0.01 3.60 15.14
C LEU A 179 0.16 5.02 14.57
N PRO A 180 -0.28 5.31 13.34
CA PRO A 180 -0.29 6.68 12.86
C PRO A 180 -1.06 7.54 13.85
N VAL A 181 -0.53 8.74 14.12
CA VAL A 181 -1.15 9.67 15.05
C VAL A 181 -2.04 10.59 14.24
N VAL A 182 -3.28 10.74 14.67
CA VAL A 182 -4.23 11.73 14.15
C VAL A 182 -4.42 12.77 15.24
N CYS A 183 -4.26 14.03 14.88
CA CYS A 183 -4.49 15.15 15.78
C CYS A 183 -5.67 15.97 15.26
N ASP A 184 -6.65 16.23 16.11
CA ASP A 184 -7.81 17.06 15.79
C ASP A 184 -8.15 18.01 16.93
N VAL A 185 -8.97 19.04 16.67
CA VAL A 185 -9.19 20.13 17.64
C VAL A 185 -10.64 20.58 17.73
N LEU A 186 -11.15 20.62 18.97
CA LEU A 186 -12.41 21.27 19.32
C LEU A 186 -12.16 22.78 19.49
N ILE A 187 -12.55 23.59 18.51
CA ILE A 187 -12.40 25.05 18.56
C ILE A 187 -13.68 25.69 19.10
N LEU A 188 -13.58 26.37 20.25
CA LEU A 188 -14.71 27.03 20.90
C LEU A 188 -14.66 28.56 20.77
N LYS A 189 -15.79 29.15 20.39
CA LYS A 189 -16.04 30.59 20.44
C LYS A 189 -17.26 30.85 21.34
N GLY A 190 -17.02 31.23 22.58
CA GLY A 190 -18.09 31.29 23.58
C GLY A 190 -18.73 29.91 23.76
N ASN A 191 -20.04 29.79 23.52
CA ASN A 191 -20.76 28.52 23.59
C ASN A 191 -21.03 27.90 22.21
N GLU A 192 -20.20 28.21 21.21
CA GLU A 192 -20.27 27.63 19.86
C GLU A 192 -19.01 26.80 19.58
N LEU A 193 -19.19 25.65 18.94
CA LEU A 193 -18.16 24.76 18.44
C LEU A 193 -18.05 24.92 16.92
N LEU A 194 -16.81 24.99 16.41
CA LEU A 194 -16.54 24.94 14.98
C LEU A 194 -16.58 23.49 14.48
N LEU A 195 -17.41 23.24 13.47
CA LEU A 195 -17.44 22.00 12.69
C LEU A 195 -17.11 22.30 11.23
N GLN A 196 -16.61 21.29 10.51
CA GLN A 196 -16.30 21.40 9.09
C GLN A 196 -16.94 20.30 8.25
N GLU A 197 -17.32 20.66 7.03
CA GLU A 197 -17.62 19.71 5.95
C GLU A 197 -16.37 19.51 5.11
N ARG A 198 -15.88 18.27 4.97
CA ARG A 198 -14.77 17.97 4.05
C ARG A 198 -15.24 17.95 2.60
N ALA A 199 -14.36 18.36 1.68
CA ALA A 199 -14.57 18.24 0.25
C ALA A 199 -14.66 16.75 -0.16
N ASP A 200 -15.44 16.45 -1.21
CA ASP A 200 -15.85 15.07 -1.53
C ASP A 200 -14.68 14.12 -1.79
N GLU A 201 -13.56 14.63 -2.28
CA GLU A 201 -12.33 13.87 -2.54
C GLU A 201 -11.50 13.57 -1.29
N PHE A 202 -11.78 14.24 -0.17
CA PHE A 202 -11.10 14.08 1.12
C PHE A 202 -12.03 13.50 2.21
N LYS A 203 -13.27 13.11 1.87
CA LYS A 203 -14.19 12.46 2.81
C LYS A 203 -13.67 11.08 3.21
N PHE A 204 -13.20 10.97 4.45
CA PHE A 204 -12.83 9.68 5.04
C PHE A 204 -14.06 8.78 5.27
N ILE A 205 -15.20 9.38 5.64
CA ILE A 205 -16.51 8.74 5.73
C ILE A 205 -17.53 9.68 5.09
N PRO A 206 -18.29 9.23 4.07
CA PRO A 206 -19.32 10.06 3.44
C PRO A 206 -20.36 10.57 4.45
N ASP A 207 -20.90 11.75 4.17
CA ASP A 207 -22.07 12.35 4.86
C ASP A 207 -21.89 12.77 6.33
N TYR A 208 -20.65 12.77 6.85
CA TYR A 208 -20.35 13.29 8.18
C TYR A 208 -19.61 14.64 8.13
N TRP A 209 -19.94 15.50 9.08
CA TRP A 209 -19.16 16.67 9.47
C TRP A 209 -18.05 16.23 10.43
N ASP A 210 -16.94 16.95 10.39
CA ASP A 210 -15.72 16.69 11.15
C ASP A 210 -15.30 17.93 11.95
N ILE A 211 -14.18 17.83 12.64
CA ILE A 211 -13.47 18.97 13.23
C ILE A 211 -12.12 19.17 12.54
N PRO A 212 -11.49 20.35 12.64
CA PRO A 212 -10.20 20.58 12.03
C PRO A 212 -9.12 19.62 12.56
N GLY A 213 -8.27 19.10 11.67
CA GLY A 213 -7.19 18.18 11.99
C GLY A 213 -6.92 17.13 10.92
N GLY A 214 -5.82 16.40 11.14
CA GLY A 214 -5.25 15.50 10.14
C GLY A 214 -4.34 14.42 10.73
N VAL A 215 -3.83 13.57 9.85
CA VAL A 215 -2.77 12.62 10.17
C VAL A 215 -1.46 13.39 10.36
N VAL A 216 -0.68 13.04 11.37
CA VAL A 216 0.65 13.62 11.60
C VAL A 216 1.62 13.08 10.56
N ASP A 217 2.08 13.95 9.66
CA ASP A 217 3.01 13.61 8.58
C ASP A 217 4.48 13.94 8.92
N ASP A 218 4.73 14.95 9.78
CA ASP A 218 6.07 15.31 10.26
C ASP A 218 6.23 15.06 11.77
N TYR A 219 7.00 14.02 12.10
CA TYR A 219 7.32 13.65 13.49
C TYR A 219 8.56 14.39 14.04
N SER A 220 9.15 15.32 13.28
CA SER A 220 10.24 16.18 13.76
C SER A 220 9.74 17.43 14.50
N ALA A 221 8.46 17.79 14.31
CA ALA A 221 7.75 18.84 15.02
C ALA A 221 6.89 18.28 16.18
N SER A 222 6.41 19.15 17.07
CA SER A 222 5.43 18.73 18.09
C SER A 222 4.04 18.52 17.46
N PHE A 223 3.20 17.70 18.10
CA PHE A 223 1.84 17.46 17.61
C PHE A 223 0.99 18.72 17.55
N GLU A 224 1.20 19.66 18.48
CA GLU A 224 0.55 20.96 18.50
C GLU A 224 1.00 21.84 17.33
N GLN A 225 2.27 21.76 16.93
CA GLN A 225 2.80 22.50 15.77
C GLN A 225 2.19 22.00 14.46
N GLU A 226 2.12 20.68 14.28
CA GLU A 226 1.44 20.07 13.13
C GLU A 226 -0.06 20.41 13.13
N LEU A 227 -0.73 20.34 14.29
CA LEU A 227 -2.15 20.67 14.36
C LEU A 227 -2.44 22.15 14.07
N VAL A 228 -1.56 23.08 14.46
CA VAL A 228 -1.67 24.50 14.08
C VAL A 228 -1.53 24.69 12.56
N ARG A 229 -0.67 23.90 11.90
CA ARG A 229 -0.53 23.92 10.43
C ARG A 229 -1.85 23.51 9.77
N GLU A 230 -2.42 22.38 10.19
CA GLU A 230 -3.72 21.89 9.72
C GLU A 230 -4.85 22.92 9.96
N ILE A 231 -4.97 23.46 11.19
CA ILE A 231 -5.96 24.51 11.50
C ILE A 231 -5.86 25.69 10.52
N LYS A 232 -4.65 26.12 10.20
CA LYS A 232 -4.42 27.24 9.28
C LYS A 232 -4.80 26.88 7.84
N GLU A 233 -4.46 25.69 7.39
CA GLU A 233 -4.79 25.20 6.05
C GLU A 233 -6.31 25.07 5.89
N GLU A 234 -6.98 24.41 6.83
CA GLU A 234 -8.41 24.09 6.74
C GLU A 234 -9.35 25.27 7.06
N THR A 235 -8.91 26.21 7.91
CA THR A 235 -9.78 27.30 8.41
C THR A 235 -9.28 28.72 8.16
N GLY A 236 -8.01 28.86 7.76
CA GLY A 236 -7.32 30.15 7.66
C GLY A 236 -6.95 30.79 9.01
N ALA A 237 -7.22 30.12 10.14
CA ALA A 237 -6.91 30.63 11.46
C ALA A 237 -5.41 30.57 11.77
N ILE A 238 -4.90 31.58 12.48
CA ILE A 238 -3.54 31.58 13.02
C ILE A 238 -3.67 31.39 14.53
N VAL A 239 -3.14 30.26 15.03
CA VAL A 239 -3.22 29.83 16.43
C VAL A 239 -1.80 29.56 16.92
N ASN A 240 -1.52 29.87 18.18
CA ASN A 240 -0.24 29.49 18.79
C ASN A 240 -0.34 28.08 19.40
N PRO A 241 0.68 27.21 19.24
CA PRO A 241 0.64 25.85 19.77
C PRO A 241 0.35 25.77 21.28
N GLU A 242 0.79 26.74 22.08
CA GLU A 242 0.58 26.76 23.53
C GLU A 242 -0.89 26.98 23.94
N GLN A 243 -1.75 27.39 23.00
CA GLN A 243 -3.19 27.53 23.23
C GLN A 243 -3.96 26.22 23.09
N LEU A 244 -3.31 25.17 22.57
CA LEU A 244 -3.92 23.86 22.36
C LEU A 244 -3.72 23.00 23.62
N GLU A 245 -4.82 22.59 24.24
CA GLU A 245 -4.80 21.67 25.37
C GLU A 245 -5.18 20.26 24.91
N LEU A 246 -4.37 19.25 25.22
CA LEU A 246 -4.75 17.86 24.96
C LEU A 246 -5.95 17.48 25.82
N TYR A 247 -7.09 17.21 25.19
CA TYR A 247 -8.33 16.82 25.87
C TYR A 247 -8.46 15.30 26.00
N ALA A 248 -8.17 14.55 24.95
CA ALA A 248 -8.30 13.09 24.95
C ALA A 248 -7.25 12.44 24.03
N SER A 249 -6.68 11.32 24.47
CA SER A 249 -5.86 10.43 23.63
C SER A 249 -6.44 9.03 23.66
N ARG A 250 -6.74 8.45 22.49
CA ARG A 250 -7.45 7.16 22.37
C ARG A 250 -6.94 6.36 21.18
N ILE A 251 -7.06 5.03 21.26
CA ILE A 251 -6.80 4.17 20.10
C ILE A 251 -8.11 3.99 19.32
N GLY A 252 -8.12 4.44 18.06
CA GLY A 252 -9.23 4.28 17.13
C GLY A 252 -8.93 3.22 16.07
N SER A 253 -9.98 2.71 15.44
CA SER A 253 -9.83 1.86 14.25
C SER A 253 -10.87 2.22 13.20
N THR A 254 -10.47 2.18 11.93
CA THR A 254 -11.35 2.38 10.79
C THR A 254 -11.11 1.30 9.77
N THR A 255 -12.21 0.75 9.24
CA THR A 255 -12.15 -0.28 8.20
C THR A 255 -12.51 0.36 6.87
N SER A 256 -11.56 0.37 5.93
CA SER A 256 -11.76 0.87 4.58
C SER A 256 -11.79 -0.28 3.57
N ALA A 257 -12.45 -0.04 2.44
CA ALA A 257 -12.49 -0.98 1.34
C ALA A 257 -11.27 -0.78 0.45
N GLN A 258 -10.30 -1.69 0.49
CA GLN A 258 -9.16 -1.66 -0.42
C GLN A 258 -9.56 -2.29 -1.75
N LYS A 259 -9.42 -1.53 -2.86
CA LYS A 259 -9.67 -2.02 -4.22
C LYS A 259 -8.35 -2.40 -4.87
N SER A 260 -8.23 -3.65 -5.31
CA SER A 260 -7.14 -4.10 -6.17
C SER A 260 -7.64 -4.27 -7.60
N SER A 261 -7.17 -3.40 -8.50
CA SER A 261 -7.53 -3.39 -9.93
C SER A 261 -7.11 -4.70 -10.62
N HIS A 262 -5.88 -5.14 -10.37
CA HIS A 262 -5.33 -6.37 -10.95
C HIS A 262 -6.02 -7.64 -10.42
N LEU A 263 -6.40 -7.63 -9.14
CA LEU A 263 -7.18 -8.71 -8.56
C LEU A 263 -8.66 -8.53 -8.79
N ASN A 264 -9.15 -7.53 -9.54
CA ASN A 264 -10.58 -7.19 -9.71
C ASN A 264 -11.42 -7.51 -8.46
N ALA A 265 -10.94 -7.07 -7.29
CA ALA A 265 -11.46 -7.46 -5.99
C ALA A 265 -11.40 -6.27 -5.03
N THR A 266 -12.38 -6.21 -4.15
CA THR A 266 -12.46 -5.26 -3.05
C THR A 266 -12.52 -6.06 -1.76
N TYR A 267 -11.65 -5.74 -0.80
CA TYR A 267 -11.59 -6.43 0.48
C TYR A 267 -11.39 -5.42 1.63
N PRO A 268 -11.93 -5.70 2.82
CA PRO A 268 -11.81 -4.80 3.96
C PRO A 268 -10.39 -4.83 4.52
N VAL A 269 -9.88 -3.65 4.88
CA VAL A 269 -8.63 -3.47 5.63
C VAL A 269 -8.93 -2.60 6.84
N THR A 270 -8.54 -3.07 8.02
CA THR A 270 -8.69 -2.32 9.27
C THR A 270 -7.38 -1.64 9.60
N ASN A 271 -7.40 -0.31 9.68
CA ASN A 271 -6.29 0.52 10.12
C ASN A 271 -6.55 0.96 11.56
N ASN A 272 -5.50 1.00 12.38
CA ASN A 272 -5.54 1.45 13.77
C ASN A 272 -4.74 2.75 13.90
N PHE A 273 -5.22 3.68 14.73
CA PHE A 273 -4.64 5.02 14.90
C PHE A 273 -4.58 5.39 16.38
N VAL A 274 -3.61 6.23 16.77
CA VAL A 274 -3.71 7.00 18.01
C VAL A 274 -4.37 8.32 17.65
N TRP A 275 -5.48 8.64 18.33
CA TRP A 275 -6.26 9.84 18.07
C TRP A 275 -6.14 10.78 19.26
N ASN A 276 -5.46 11.90 19.04
CA ASN A 276 -5.27 12.97 20.02
C ASN A 276 -6.22 14.11 19.68
N THR A 277 -7.24 14.29 20.51
CA THR A 277 -8.14 15.44 20.42
C THR A 277 -7.68 16.52 21.36
N TYR A 278 -7.41 17.68 20.79
CA TYR A 278 -7.09 18.91 21.49
C TYR A 278 -8.33 19.79 21.60
N VAL A 279 -8.23 20.83 22.42
CA VAL A 279 -9.25 21.85 22.56
C VAL A 279 -8.58 23.21 22.54
N LEU A 280 -9.21 24.14 21.81
CA LEU A 280 -8.87 25.55 21.76
C LEU A 280 -10.04 26.34 22.33
N ARG A 281 -9.90 26.79 23.59
CA ARG A 281 -10.90 27.61 24.27
C ARG A 281 -10.71 29.09 23.94
N ASP A 282 -11.80 29.85 24.09
CA ASP A 282 -11.82 31.31 23.95
C ASP A 282 -11.27 31.81 22.61
N PHE A 283 -11.52 31.06 21.54
CA PHE A 283 -11.07 31.41 20.21
C PHE A 283 -11.80 32.66 19.70
N ASN A 284 -11.04 33.74 19.53
CA ASN A 284 -11.54 34.99 18.98
C ASN A 284 -10.75 35.37 17.71
N PRO A 285 -11.23 34.94 16.52
CA PRO A 285 -10.48 35.16 15.29
C PRO A 285 -10.53 36.63 14.89
N LYS A 286 -9.36 37.20 14.55
CA LYS A 286 -9.24 38.58 14.05
C LYS A 286 -9.93 38.81 12.69
N ALA A 287 -10.11 37.74 11.91
CA ALA A 287 -10.75 37.76 10.61
C ALA A 287 -11.78 36.62 10.49
N LYS A 288 -12.77 36.76 9.60
CA LYS A 288 -13.74 35.68 9.36
C LYS A 288 -13.02 34.46 8.79
N LEU A 289 -13.22 33.29 9.40
CA LEU A 289 -12.69 32.02 8.90
C LEU A 289 -13.21 31.72 7.50
N LYS A 290 -12.40 31.01 6.72
CA LYS A 290 -12.74 30.52 5.39
C LYS A 290 -12.33 29.07 5.29
N ALA A 291 -13.18 28.25 4.68
CA ALA A 291 -12.85 26.87 4.41
C ALA A 291 -11.64 26.81 3.47
N GLY A 292 -10.71 25.93 3.82
CA GLY A 292 -9.40 25.74 3.24
C GLY A 292 -9.35 24.84 2.01
N ASP A 293 -8.26 24.10 1.91
CA ASP A 293 -7.94 23.18 0.82
C ASP A 293 -8.81 21.91 0.81
N ASP A 294 -8.87 21.18 1.92
CA ASP A 294 -9.67 19.95 2.04
C ASP A 294 -11.06 20.20 2.66
N SER A 295 -11.33 21.44 3.08
CA SER A 295 -12.55 21.86 3.77
C SER A 295 -13.50 22.59 2.80
N LYS A 296 -14.72 22.08 2.67
CA LYS A 296 -15.79 22.64 1.83
C LYS A 296 -16.54 23.77 2.52
N ALA A 297 -16.83 23.62 3.82
CA ALA A 297 -17.61 24.60 4.58
C ALA A 297 -17.30 24.53 6.07
N LEU A 298 -17.43 25.67 6.74
CA LEU A 298 -17.24 25.81 8.19
C LEU A 298 -18.54 26.26 8.86
N HIS A 299 -18.89 25.62 9.96
CA HIS A 299 -20.14 25.81 10.68
C HIS A 299 -19.88 26.09 12.16
N TRP A 300 -20.30 27.26 12.63
CA TRP A 300 -20.42 27.52 14.06
C TRP A 300 -21.75 26.95 14.53
N VAL A 301 -21.69 25.99 15.45
CA VAL A 301 -22.87 25.32 16.01
C VAL A 301 -22.86 25.52 17.51
N LYS A 302 -24.01 25.84 18.11
CA LYS A 302 -24.11 25.88 19.59
C LYS A 302 -23.58 24.58 20.17
N LEU A 303 -22.67 24.66 21.12
CA LEU A 303 -22.02 23.49 21.72
C LEU A 303 -23.06 22.49 22.20
N ALA A 304 -24.14 22.94 22.85
CA ALA A 304 -25.26 22.10 23.31
C ALA A 304 -25.97 21.29 22.19
N ASP A 305 -25.94 21.76 20.95
CA ASP A 305 -26.57 21.13 19.79
C ASP A 305 -25.58 20.39 18.88
N ALA A 306 -24.27 20.42 19.18
CA ALA A 306 -23.23 19.81 18.34
C ALA A 306 -23.46 18.29 18.14
N HIS A 307 -23.90 17.56 19.16
CA HIS A 307 -24.19 16.12 19.05
C HIS A 307 -25.39 15.78 18.14
N LYS A 308 -26.16 16.78 17.69
CA LYS A 308 -27.29 16.61 16.75
C LYS A 308 -26.85 16.73 15.30
N GLN A 309 -25.62 17.18 15.04
CA GLN A 309 -25.05 17.27 13.70
C GLN A 309 -24.64 15.88 13.20
N PRO A 310 -24.49 15.68 11.89
CA PRO A 310 -24.06 14.40 11.34
C PRO A 310 -22.58 14.16 11.67
N LEU A 311 -22.27 13.67 12.86
CA LEU A 311 -20.90 13.35 13.28
C LEU A 311 -20.62 11.85 13.17
N SER A 312 -19.39 11.49 12.82
CA SER A 312 -18.97 10.09 12.85
C SER A 312 -19.17 9.49 14.25
N PRO A 313 -19.41 8.16 14.40
CA PRO A 313 -19.65 7.56 15.71
C PRO A 313 -18.55 7.86 16.75
N GLY A 314 -17.29 7.90 16.29
CA GLY A 314 -16.14 8.24 17.14
C GLY A 314 -16.16 9.69 17.60
N LEU A 315 -16.34 10.63 16.67
CA LEU A 315 -16.40 12.06 17.00
C LEU A 315 -17.63 12.40 17.85
N LEU A 316 -18.79 11.79 17.56
CA LEU A 316 -20.01 11.96 18.34
C LEU A 316 -19.81 11.57 19.81
N ALA A 317 -19.08 10.48 20.08
CA ALA A 317 -18.76 10.04 21.44
C ALA A 317 -17.86 11.07 22.15
N THR A 318 -16.81 11.56 21.47
CA THR A 318 -15.92 12.61 21.99
C THR A 318 -16.68 13.90 22.29
N VAL A 319 -17.51 14.39 21.36
CA VAL A 319 -18.31 15.61 21.53
C VAL A 319 -19.29 15.47 22.68
N LYS A 320 -20.00 14.34 22.82
CA LYS A 320 -20.91 14.11 23.96
C LYS A 320 -20.18 14.10 25.29
N GLN A 321 -18.99 13.51 25.36
CA GLN A 321 -18.18 13.53 26.56
C GLN A 321 -17.76 14.96 26.89
N PHE A 322 -17.23 15.68 25.90
CA PHE A 322 -16.80 17.06 26.04
C PHE A 322 -17.93 17.99 26.50
N GLN A 323 -19.14 17.87 25.92
CA GLN A 323 -20.31 18.62 26.36
C GLN A 323 -20.64 18.41 27.85
N ARG A 324 -20.52 17.18 28.36
CA ARG A 324 -20.75 16.89 29.78
C ARG A 324 -19.67 17.50 30.66
N ASP A 325 -18.42 17.41 30.22
CA ASP A 325 -17.28 17.94 30.96
C ASP A 325 -17.34 19.47 31.03
N GLU A 326 -17.62 20.17 29.93
CA GLU A 326 -17.77 21.64 29.92
C GLU A 326 -18.97 22.11 30.75
N ALA A 327 -20.09 21.38 30.74
CA ALA A 327 -21.24 21.69 31.59
C ALA A 327 -20.94 21.56 33.09
N SER A 328 -19.94 20.76 33.48
CA SER A 328 -19.50 20.63 34.86
C SER A 328 -18.46 21.67 35.30
N ARG A 329 -17.92 22.45 34.35
CA ARG A 329 -16.90 23.48 34.59
C ARG A 329 -17.47 24.88 34.87
N GLY A 330 -18.71 25.15 34.43
CA GLY A 330 -19.42 26.42 34.61
C GLY A 330 -20.34 26.44 35.83
#